data_AF-A0A1S9P6P6-F1
#
_entry.id   AF-A0A1S9P6P6-F1
#
_cell.length_a   1.000
_cell.length_b   1.000
_cell.length_c   1.000
_cell.angle_alpha   90.00
_cell.angle_beta   90.00
_cell.angle_gamma   90.00
#
_symmetry.space_group_name_H-M   'P 1'
#
loop_
_entity.id
_entity.type
_entity.pdbx_description
1 polymer ?
#
loop_
_entity_poly.entity_id
_entity_poly.type
_entity_poly.pdbx_seq_one_letter_code
_entity_poly.pdbx_strand_id
1 'polypeptide(L)'
;MKKMIGIVLLFAACGKPSHDGLYVLHYQNEYFRTDDTLEIRDGVVGRSLGFNPIRNGELKARKHESRRWRLDEPGSPVITFHGDSLRLGDRYFKKIAP
;
A
#
# COMPACT_ATOMS: atom_id res chain seq x y z
N MET A 1 30.23 22.67 45.90
CA MET A 1 29.33 22.99 44.77
C MET A 1 29.50 21.93 43.70
N LYS A 2 28.54 21.00 43.53
CA LYS A 2 28.58 19.99 42.45
C LYS A 2 27.24 20.04 41.74
N LYS A 3 27.23 20.66 40.55
CA LYS A 3 26.06 20.73 39.67
C LYS A 3 25.99 19.40 38.92
N MET A 4 25.07 18.53 39.30
CA MET A 4 24.71 17.36 38.47
C MET A 4 23.81 17.86 37.35
N ILE A 5 24.36 17.93 36.14
CA ILE A 5 23.60 18.18 34.91
C ILE A 5 23.00 16.82 34.52
N GLY A 6 21.72 16.63 34.84
CA GLY A 6 20.95 15.50 34.33
C GLY A 6 20.64 15.74 32.86
N ILE A 7 21.21 14.91 31.98
CA ILE A 7 20.85 14.88 30.57
C ILE A 7 19.45 14.27 30.47
N VAL A 8 18.46 15.10 30.18
CA VAL A 8 17.10 14.67 29.84
C VAL A 8 17.15 14.11 28.42
N LEU A 9 17.15 12.78 28.31
CA LEU A 9 16.91 12.08 27.04
C LEU A 9 15.46 12.32 26.62
N LEU A 10 15.25 13.34 25.79
CA LEU A 10 14.05 13.49 24.98
C LEU A 10 14.05 12.35 23.96
N PHE A 11 13.37 11.25 24.31
CA PHE A 11 13.03 10.23 23.32
C PHE A 11 12.12 10.89 22.29
N ALA A 12 12.70 11.20 21.13
CA ALA A 12 11.98 11.62 19.95
C ALA A 12 10.86 10.61 19.71
N ALA A 13 9.61 11.09 19.72
CA ALA A 13 8.49 10.36 19.19
C ALA A 13 8.72 10.20 17.68
N CYS A 14 9.49 9.18 17.28
CA CYS A 14 9.50 8.69 15.92
C CYS A 14 8.11 8.14 15.64
N GLY A 15 7.21 9.01 15.17
CA GLY A 15 5.98 8.59 14.53
C GLY A 15 6.36 7.60 13.44
N LYS A 16 5.76 6.40 13.47
CA LYS A 16 5.95 5.42 12.40
C LYS A 16 5.68 6.14 11.06
N PRO A 17 6.51 5.94 10.03
CA PRO A 17 6.21 6.50 8.72
C PRO A 17 4.81 6.06 8.32
N SER A 18 3.91 7.02 8.10
CA SER A 18 2.58 6.69 7.60
C SER A 18 2.74 6.17 6.17
N HIS A 19 2.25 4.95 5.97
CA HIS A 19 2.14 4.32 4.66
C HIS A 19 0.80 4.65 4.00
N ASP A 20 0.09 5.65 4.49
CA ASP A 20 -1.17 6.07 3.91
C ASP A 20 -0.94 6.68 2.53
N GLY A 21 -1.90 6.46 1.62
CA GLY A 21 -1.92 7.07 0.31
C GLY A 21 -2.47 6.14 -0.77
N LEU A 22 -2.42 6.64 -2.00
CA LEU A 22 -2.87 5.95 -3.20
C LEU A 22 -1.68 5.36 -3.95
N TYR A 23 -1.78 4.08 -4.25
CA TYR A 23 -0.78 3.29 -4.93
C TYR A 23 -1.37 2.68 -6.21
N VAL A 24 -0.59 2.72 -7.30
CA VAL A 24 -0.97 2.14 -8.60
C VAL A 24 0.02 1.09 -9.03
N LEU A 25 -0.44 0.10 -9.79
CA LEU A 25 0.42 -0.95 -10.33
C LEU A 25 1.55 -0.33 -11.18
N HIS A 26 2.79 -0.77 -10.90
CA HIS A 26 3.99 -0.32 -11.58
C HIS A 26 4.76 -1.53 -12.13
N TYR A 27 5.07 -1.52 -13.42
CA TYR A 27 5.86 -2.57 -14.06
C TYR A 27 6.83 -1.94 -15.07
N GLN A 28 8.12 -2.25 -14.96
CA GLN A 28 9.18 -1.82 -15.91
C GLN A 28 9.23 -0.31 -16.23
N ASN A 29 9.09 0.58 -15.24
CA ASN A 29 9.06 2.04 -15.40
C ASN A 29 7.85 2.59 -16.16
N GLU A 30 6.83 1.77 -16.41
CA GLU A 30 5.57 2.21 -16.97
C GLU A 30 4.50 2.28 -15.88
N TYR A 31 3.74 3.37 -15.90
CA TYR A 31 2.53 3.53 -15.11
C TYR A 31 1.39 2.93 -15.90
N PHE A 32 0.90 1.78 -15.44
CA PHE A 32 -0.31 1.24 -16.02
C PHE A 32 -1.49 1.98 -15.41
N ARG A 33 -2.32 2.61 -16.25
CA ARG A 33 -3.72 2.89 -15.90
C ARG A 33 -4.52 1.58 -15.92
N THR A 34 -3.96 0.52 -15.33
CA THR A 34 -4.71 -0.64 -14.91
C THR A 34 -5.51 -0.20 -13.69
N ASP A 35 -6.78 -0.58 -13.63
CA ASP A 35 -7.66 -0.31 -12.49
C ASP A 35 -7.24 -1.07 -11.21
N ASP A 36 -6.02 -1.63 -11.14
CA ASP A 36 -5.47 -2.22 -9.92
C ASP A 36 -4.82 -1.14 -9.08
N THR A 37 -5.56 -0.68 -8.09
CA THR A 37 -5.17 0.41 -7.19
C THR A 37 -5.29 -0.06 -5.75
N LEU A 38 -4.39 0.44 -4.91
CA LEU A 38 -4.43 0.25 -3.47
C LEU A 38 -4.50 1.60 -2.80
N GLU A 39 -5.45 1.76 -1.90
CA GLU A 39 -5.57 2.90 -1.02
C GLU A 39 -5.32 2.42 0.41
N ILE A 40 -4.35 3.02 1.08
CA ILE A 40 -4.05 2.73 2.49
C ILE A 40 -4.44 3.96 3.30
N ARG A 41 -5.27 3.76 4.33
CA ARG A 41 -5.65 4.80 5.28
C ARG A 41 -5.79 4.21 6.67
N ASP A 42 -5.07 4.74 7.65
CA ASP A 42 -5.14 4.31 9.06
C ASP A 42 -4.94 2.79 9.23
N GLY A 43 -4.05 2.23 8.42
CA GLY A 43 -3.76 0.79 8.37
C GLY A 43 -4.87 -0.08 7.76
N VAL A 44 -5.87 0.52 7.11
CA VAL A 44 -6.87 -0.18 6.30
C VAL A 44 -6.46 -0.11 4.84
N VAL A 45 -6.40 -1.25 4.17
CA VAL A 45 -6.08 -1.36 2.75
C VAL A 45 -7.37 -1.58 1.97
N GLY A 46 -7.70 -0.67 1.06
CA GLY A 46 -8.72 -0.83 0.04
C GLY A 46 -8.08 -1.14 -1.31
N ARG A 47 -8.40 -2.28 -1.90
CA ARG A 47 -7.99 -2.64 -3.26
C ARG A 47 -9.17 -2.53 -4.20
N SER A 48 -8.97 -1.87 -5.33
CA SER A 48 -9.86 -1.93 -6.48
C SER A 48 -9.12 -2.58 -7.63
N LEU A 49 -9.80 -3.45 -8.39
CA LEU A 49 -9.28 -4.14 -9.57
C LEU A 49 -10.36 -4.19 -10.65
N GLY A 50 -10.13 -3.51 -11.77
CA GLY A 50 -10.93 -3.65 -12.99
C GLY A 50 -10.28 -4.63 -13.97
N PHE A 51 -11.08 -5.53 -14.55
CA PHE A 51 -10.60 -6.50 -15.53
C PHE A 51 -11.69 -6.90 -16.53
N ASN A 52 -11.28 -7.35 -17.72
CA ASN A 52 -12.18 -7.95 -18.71
C ASN A 52 -11.99 -9.47 -18.70
N PRO A 53 -12.98 -10.26 -18.26
CA PRO A 53 -12.85 -11.70 -18.27
C PRO A 53 -12.86 -12.24 -19.70
N ILE A 54 -12.06 -13.28 -19.94
CA ILE A 54 -12.06 -14.04 -21.19
C ILE A 54 -12.76 -15.37 -20.92
N ARG A 55 -13.77 -15.71 -21.73
CA ARG A 55 -14.45 -17.01 -21.66
C ARG A 55 -14.63 -17.55 -23.08
N ASN A 56 -14.11 -18.75 -23.32
CA ASN A 56 -14.10 -19.40 -24.64
C ASN A 56 -13.48 -18.53 -25.75
N GLY A 57 -12.38 -17.82 -25.46
CA GLY A 57 -11.70 -16.93 -26.41
C GLY A 57 -12.38 -15.57 -26.62
N GLU A 58 -13.56 -15.35 -26.05
CA GLU A 58 -14.27 -14.07 -26.19
C GLU A 58 -14.02 -13.15 -24.98
N LEU A 59 -13.67 -11.91 -25.28
CA LEU A 59 -13.60 -10.83 -24.30
C LEU A 59 -15.02 -10.46 -23.84
N LYS A 60 -15.26 -10.43 -22.53
CA LYS A 60 -16.55 -10.07 -21.95
C LYS A 60 -16.54 -8.65 -21.38
N ALA A 61 -17.72 -8.20 -20.95
CA ALA A 61 -17.92 -6.92 -20.30
C ALA A 61 -16.98 -6.76 -19.09
N ARG A 62 -16.46 -5.54 -18.91
CA ARG A 62 -15.56 -5.19 -17.81
C ARG A 62 -16.24 -5.46 -16.46
N LYS A 63 -15.51 -6.08 -15.55
CA LYS A 63 -15.90 -6.29 -14.16
C LYS A 63 -14.97 -5.52 -13.23
N HIS A 64 -15.49 -5.19 -12.05
CA HIS A 64 -14.74 -4.57 -10.98
C HIS A 64 -14.82 -5.47 -9.76
N GLU A 65 -13.68 -5.69 -9.12
CA GLU A 65 -13.55 -6.36 -7.83
C GLU A 65 -12.99 -5.35 -6.84
N SER A 66 -13.55 -5.35 -5.63
CA SER A 66 -13.04 -4.53 -4.53
C SER A 66 -12.87 -5.40 -3.30
N ARG A 67 -11.76 -5.21 -2.59
CA ARG A 67 -11.46 -5.89 -1.32
C ARG A 67 -10.95 -4.90 -0.31
N ARG A 68 -11.26 -5.13 0.96
CA ARG A 68 -10.77 -4.32 2.07
C ARG A 68 -10.30 -5.21 3.21
N TRP A 69 -9.17 -4.88 3.81
CA TRP A 69 -8.61 -5.60 4.96
C TRP A 69 -7.75 -4.67 5.82
N ARG A 70 -7.46 -5.05 7.07
CA ARG A 70 -6.48 -4.32 7.90
C ARG A 70 -5.07 -4.87 7.71
N LEU A 71 -4.08 -3.99 7.73
CA LEU A 71 -2.69 -4.39 7.90
C LEU A 71 -2.58 -5.18 9.21
N ASP A 72 -1.83 -6.30 9.16
CA ASP A 72 -1.54 -7.19 10.28
C ASP A 72 -2.72 -8.02 10.84
N GLU A 73 -3.90 -7.99 10.21
CA GLU A 73 -5.00 -8.88 10.60
C GLU A 73 -4.72 -10.32 10.15
N PRO A 74 -4.97 -11.35 10.99
CA PRO A 74 -4.77 -12.75 10.60
C PRO A 74 -5.51 -13.11 9.32
N GLY A 75 -4.79 -13.70 8.35
CA GLY A 75 -5.33 -14.06 7.05
C GLY A 75 -5.31 -12.92 6.01
N SER A 76 -4.88 -11.72 6.39
CA SER A 76 -4.66 -10.63 5.44
C SER A 76 -3.47 -10.90 4.52
N PRO A 77 -3.51 -10.41 3.26
CA PRO A 77 -2.36 -10.45 2.38
C PRO A 77 -1.15 -9.72 2.97
N VAL A 78 0.04 -10.31 2.82
CA VAL A 78 1.30 -9.70 3.24
C VAL A 78 1.67 -8.57 2.28
N ILE A 79 1.96 -7.40 2.84
CA ILE A 79 2.45 -6.22 2.10
C ILE A 79 3.84 -5.86 2.62
N THR A 80 4.80 -5.70 1.70
CA THR A 80 6.15 -5.22 2.02
C THR A 80 6.32 -3.80 1.52
N PHE A 81 6.66 -2.87 2.40
CA PHE A 81 6.90 -1.46 2.07
C PHE A 81 8.37 -1.19 1.73
N HIS A 82 8.60 -0.39 0.70
CA HIS A 82 9.90 0.04 0.20
C HIS A 82 9.86 1.53 -0.14
N GLY A 83 9.92 2.39 0.88
CA GLY A 83 9.74 3.83 0.73
C GLY A 83 8.36 4.15 0.14
N ASP A 84 8.34 4.84 -1.01
CA ASP A 84 7.12 5.17 -1.76
C ASP A 84 6.59 4.03 -2.64
N SER A 85 7.13 2.82 -2.50
CA SER A 85 6.67 1.64 -3.23
C SER A 85 6.23 0.57 -2.24
N LEU A 86 5.36 -0.32 -2.69
CA LEU A 86 5.00 -1.51 -1.93
C LEU A 86 4.90 -2.73 -2.84
N ARG A 87 4.99 -3.92 -2.24
CA ARG A 87 4.80 -5.20 -2.90
C ARG A 87 3.64 -5.96 -2.25
N LEU A 88 2.73 -6.48 -3.06
CA LEU A 88 1.62 -7.35 -2.67
C LEU A 88 1.67 -8.62 -3.52
N GLY A 89 2.09 -9.75 -2.93
CA GLY A 89 2.43 -10.95 -3.71
C GLY A 89 3.56 -10.65 -4.71
N ASP A 90 3.31 -10.87 -6.00
CA ASP A 90 4.28 -10.56 -7.08
C ASP A 90 4.03 -9.21 -7.76
N ARG A 91 3.07 -8.43 -7.28
CA ARG A 91 2.74 -7.13 -7.85
C ARG A 91 3.46 -6.01 -7.12
N TYR A 92 4.03 -5.09 -7.88
CA TYR A 92 4.67 -3.89 -7.37
C TYR A 92 3.77 -2.70 -7.60
N PHE A 93 3.61 -1.88 -6.56
CA PHE A 93 2.82 -0.66 -6.62
C PHE A 93 3.67 0.54 -6.23
N LYS A 94 3.39 1.68 -6.87
CA LYS A 94 4.05 2.96 -6.60
C LYS A 94 3.04 3.95 -6.04
N LYS A 95 3.41 4.65 -4.96
CA LYS A 95 2.64 5.74 -4.37
C LYS A 95 2.60 6.91 -5.34
N ILE A 96 1.41 7.43 -5.61
CA ILE A 96 1.16 8.57 -6.50
C ILE A 96 0.48 9.74 -5.79
N ALA A 97 -0.11 9.49 -4.61
CA ALA A 97 -0.68 10.53 -3.76
C ALA A 97 -0.58 10.14 -2.27
N PRO A 98 -0.44 11.12 -1.36
CA PRO A 98 -0.57 10.91 0.08
C PRO A 98 -2.01 10.63 0.50
#